data_AF-A0A2J6XDT3-F1
#
_entry.id   AF-A0A2J6XDT3-F1
#
_cell.length_a   1.000
_cell.length_b   1.000
_cell.length_c   1.000
_cell.angle_alpha   90.00
_cell.angle_beta   90.00
_cell.angle_gamma   90.00
#
_symmetry.space_group_name_H-M   'P 1'
#
loop_
_entity.id
_entity.type
_entity.pdbx_description
1 polymer ?
#
loop_
_entity_poly.entity_id
_entity_poly.type
_entity_poly.pdbx_seq_one_letter_code
_entity_poly.pdbx_strand_id
1 'polypeptide(L)'
;ADLEAWNTVAAERGVGNARSLAFPWSSSAGMSDANWDVIEQLGIRSVTRLSDYGPYNLFPTDEQGLVRNPQCRWLPGREGRILACPDFYLTPDRAEMAIVQIERAVAVGGMIDIWAHTEEVTSVAQQTAWEDVVSYTVRRGDVWVAPLSEIAHWQIARMSLSITPVTTTSADSFGYGNGEPAQRYHLSNLSPYDLVGLMINLPSDTAAVAIDHNIISRTQWEARGWLRIDLAAGQTIEVTMWPTRSNSR
;
A
#
# COMPACT_ATOMS: atom_id res chain seq x y z
N ALA A 1 -6.00 28.36 4.76
CA ALA A 1 -6.69 28.80 5.99
C ALA A 1 -6.91 27.64 6.96
N ASP A 2 -7.95 26.80 6.80
CA ASP A 2 -8.30 25.79 7.83
C ASP A 2 -7.21 24.74 8.07
N LEU A 3 -6.63 24.20 7.01
CA LEU A 3 -5.55 23.20 7.12
C LEU A 3 -4.25 23.79 7.69
N GLU A 4 -3.96 25.06 7.43
CA GLU A 4 -2.80 25.76 8.00
C GLU A 4 -3.00 26.05 9.48
N ALA A 5 -4.20 26.48 9.87
CA ALA A 5 -4.57 26.66 11.27
C ALA A 5 -4.51 25.33 12.02
N TRP A 6 -5.03 24.26 11.41
CA TRP A 6 -4.93 22.90 11.95
C TRP A 6 -3.47 22.48 12.18
N ASN A 7 -2.61 22.63 11.15
CA ASN A 7 -1.19 22.29 11.26
C ASN A 7 -0.47 23.11 12.33
N THR A 8 -0.84 24.39 12.49
CA THR A 8 -0.28 25.26 13.53
C THR A 8 -0.63 24.76 14.93
N VAL A 9 -1.92 24.48 15.19
CA VAL A 9 -2.39 23.97 16.48
C VAL A 9 -1.88 22.54 16.75
N ALA A 10 -1.77 21.71 15.71
CA ALA A 10 -1.21 20.37 15.83
C ALA A 10 0.28 20.41 16.23
N ALA A 11 1.05 21.33 15.66
CA ALA A 11 2.47 21.50 15.97
C ALA A 11 2.70 21.90 17.44
N GLU A 12 1.81 22.71 18.04
CA GLU A 12 1.85 23.03 19.48
C GLU A 12 1.73 21.79 20.38
N ARG A 13 1.17 20.69 19.85
CA ARG A 13 1.04 19.40 20.53
C ARG A 13 2.06 18.36 20.08
N GLY A 14 3.09 18.76 19.32
CA GLY A 14 4.10 17.86 18.78
C GLY A 14 3.59 16.92 17.69
N VAL A 15 2.41 17.20 17.11
CA VAL A 15 1.85 16.44 16.00
C VAL A 15 2.32 17.07 14.70
N GLY A 16 2.91 16.26 13.81
CA GLY A 16 3.35 16.72 12.50
C GLY A 16 2.20 17.18 11.61
N ASN A 17 2.53 17.92 10.55
CA ASN A 17 1.53 18.37 9.58
C ASN A 17 0.72 17.20 9.01
N ALA A 18 -0.57 17.42 8.80
CA ALA A 18 -1.43 16.42 8.19
C ALA A 18 -0.92 16.04 6.79
N ARG A 19 -0.89 14.74 6.52
CA ARG A 19 -0.53 14.14 5.21
C ARG A 19 -1.69 13.41 4.54
N SER A 20 -2.79 13.27 5.28
CA SER A 20 -4.02 12.61 4.83
C SER A 20 -5.22 13.46 5.20
N LEU A 21 -6.27 13.41 4.38
CA LEU A 21 -7.54 14.12 4.63
C LEU A 21 -8.73 13.16 4.47
N ALA A 22 -9.56 13.07 5.50
CA ALA A 22 -10.87 12.43 5.41
C ALA A 22 -11.93 13.49 5.10
N PHE A 23 -12.64 13.36 3.99
CA PHE A 23 -13.67 14.34 3.61
C PHE A 23 -14.94 14.16 4.45
N PRO A 24 -15.48 15.23 5.05
CA PRO A 24 -16.77 15.17 5.73
C PRO A 24 -17.92 15.29 4.72
N TRP A 25 -19.03 14.61 4.98
CA TRP A 25 -20.33 14.77 4.29
C TRP A 25 -20.24 14.91 2.75
N SER A 26 -19.46 14.05 2.09
CA SER A 26 -19.27 14.06 0.63
C SER A 26 -18.74 15.37 0.04
N SER A 27 -18.12 16.24 0.86
CA SER A 27 -17.64 17.57 0.46
C SER A 27 -16.59 17.58 -0.64
N SER A 28 -15.95 16.44 -0.92
CA SER A 28 -15.08 16.27 -2.08
C SER A 28 -15.78 16.54 -3.42
N ALA A 29 -17.11 16.37 -3.51
CA ALA A 29 -17.88 16.74 -4.71
C ALA A 29 -17.82 18.24 -5.03
N GLY A 30 -17.60 19.09 -4.02
CA GLY A 30 -17.50 20.55 -4.16
C GLY A 30 -16.08 21.06 -4.37
N MET A 31 -15.07 20.17 -4.46
CA MET A 31 -13.68 20.58 -4.62
C MET A 31 -13.41 21.07 -6.04
N SER A 32 -12.96 22.32 -6.14
CA SER A 32 -12.35 22.86 -7.37
C SER A 32 -10.90 22.43 -7.50
N ASP A 33 -10.33 22.54 -8.71
CA ASP A 33 -8.90 22.28 -8.93
C ASP A 33 -8.02 23.17 -8.05
N ALA A 34 -8.38 24.44 -7.85
CA ALA A 34 -7.64 25.34 -6.98
C ALA A 34 -7.63 24.86 -5.52
N ASN A 35 -8.75 24.31 -5.02
CA ASN A 35 -8.80 23.76 -3.66
C ASN A 35 -7.93 22.49 -3.54
N TRP A 36 -7.93 21.65 -4.58
CA TRP A 36 -7.03 20.49 -4.62
C TRP A 36 -5.56 20.90 -4.63
N ASP A 37 -5.19 21.93 -5.39
CA ASP A 37 -3.82 22.45 -5.44
C ASP A 37 -3.39 22.97 -4.07
N VAL A 38 -4.28 23.65 -3.34
CA VAL A 38 -3.99 24.14 -1.98
C VAL A 38 -3.70 22.99 -1.02
N ILE A 39 -4.53 21.96 -0.96
CA ILE A 39 -4.28 20.86 -0.02
C ILE A 39 -3.02 20.05 -0.41
N GLU A 40 -2.73 19.95 -1.70
CA GLU A 40 -1.50 19.33 -2.19
C GLU A 40 -0.26 20.13 -1.78
N GLN A 41 -0.29 21.45 -1.92
CA GLN A 41 0.81 22.33 -1.50
C GLN A 41 1.05 22.26 0.01
N LEU A 42 -0.02 22.09 0.79
CA LEU A 42 0.05 21.87 2.25
C LEU A 42 0.51 20.45 2.63
N GLY A 43 0.73 19.59 1.63
CA GLY A 43 1.38 18.30 1.77
C GLY A 43 0.43 17.13 2.02
N ILE A 44 -0.86 17.28 1.72
CA ILE A 44 -1.78 16.15 1.64
C ILE A 44 -1.40 15.29 0.43
N ARG A 45 -1.24 13.99 0.67
CA ARG A 45 -0.85 12.98 -0.33
C ARG A 45 -1.82 11.81 -0.37
N SER A 46 -2.75 11.77 0.57
CA SER A 46 -3.83 10.79 0.56
C SER A 46 -5.15 11.36 1.03
N VAL A 47 -6.23 10.80 0.51
CA VAL A 47 -7.59 11.18 0.87
C VAL A 47 -8.47 9.97 1.06
N THR A 48 -9.51 10.10 1.87
CA THR A 48 -10.53 9.08 2.07
C THR A 48 -11.91 9.72 2.26
N ARG A 49 -12.98 8.91 2.31
CA ARG A 49 -14.38 9.37 2.40
C ARG A 49 -14.78 10.28 1.25
N LEU A 50 -14.31 9.95 0.05
CA LEU A 50 -14.70 10.67 -1.16
C LEU A 50 -16.19 10.52 -1.43
N SER A 51 -16.75 11.50 -2.13
CA SER A 51 -18.14 11.51 -2.55
C SER A 51 -18.44 10.30 -3.43
N ASP A 52 -19.62 9.72 -3.25
CA ASP A 52 -20.19 8.68 -4.11
C ASP A 52 -20.79 9.24 -5.41
N TYR A 53 -20.59 10.54 -5.68
CA TYR A 53 -21.07 11.22 -6.87
C TYR A 53 -19.97 11.56 -7.89
N GLY A 54 -20.29 11.36 -9.17
CA GLY A 54 -19.48 11.83 -10.30
C GLY A 54 -18.07 11.23 -10.34
N PRO A 55 -17.03 12.02 -10.71
CA PRO A 55 -15.68 11.51 -10.87
C PRO A 55 -15.03 11.04 -9.56
N TYR A 56 -15.61 11.37 -8.40
CA TYR A 56 -15.06 11.01 -7.09
C TYR A 56 -15.63 9.71 -6.52
N ASN A 57 -16.61 9.09 -7.17
CA ASN A 57 -17.09 7.74 -6.82
C ASN A 57 -16.08 6.67 -7.24
N LEU A 58 -14.94 6.63 -6.54
CA LEU A 58 -13.84 5.74 -6.85
C LEU A 58 -14.02 4.34 -6.23
N PHE A 59 -14.89 4.23 -5.22
CA PHE A 59 -15.06 3.02 -4.41
C PHE A 59 -16.53 2.60 -4.34
N PRO A 60 -17.13 2.20 -5.47
CA PRO A 60 -18.52 1.75 -5.48
C PRO A 60 -18.70 0.54 -4.54
N THR A 61 -19.79 0.57 -3.80
CA THR A 61 -20.16 -0.49 -2.87
C THR A 61 -21.08 -1.52 -3.53
N ASP A 62 -21.19 -2.69 -2.91
CA ASP A 62 -22.21 -3.69 -3.24
C ASP A 62 -23.51 -3.46 -2.45
N GLU A 63 -24.46 -4.39 -2.59
CA GLU A 63 -25.77 -4.33 -1.93
C GLU A 63 -25.67 -4.36 -0.40
N GLN A 64 -24.55 -4.86 0.14
CA GLN A 64 -24.24 -4.90 1.57
C GLN A 64 -23.47 -3.66 2.04
N GLY A 65 -23.23 -2.71 1.14
CA GLY A 65 -22.47 -1.50 1.43
C GLY A 65 -20.97 -1.77 1.61
N LEU A 66 -20.44 -2.84 1.03
CA LEU A 66 -19.02 -3.21 1.04
C LEU A 66 -18.33 -2.72 -0.22
N VAL A 67 -17.15 -2.13 -0.09
CA VAL A 67 -16.32 -1.69 -1.23
C VAL A 67 -15.93 -2.90 -2.07
N ARG A 68 -16.26 -2.85 -3.36
CA ARG A 68 -16.05 -3.97 -4.31
C ARG A 68 -14.58 -4.19 -4.65
N ASN A 69 -13.83 -3.10 -4.87
CA ASN A 69 -12.39 -3.16 -5.14
C ASN A 69 -11.64 -2.24 -4.17
N PRO A 70 -11.15 -2.77 -3.04
CA PRO A 70 -10.50 -2.00 -1.98
C PRO A 70 -9.01 -1.71 -2.27
N GLN A 71 -8.68 -1.33 -3.50
CA GLN A 71 -7.34 -0.84 -3.85
C GLN A 71 -7.40 0.68 -3.95
N CYS A 72 -6.47 1.39 -3.29
CA CYS A 72 -6.40 2.84 -3.46
C CYS A 72 -6.15 3.19 -4.94
N ARG A 73 -6.60 4.37 -5.34
CA ARG A 73 -6.55 4.85 -6.71
C ARG A 73 -5.96 6.23 -6.75
N TRP A 74 -5.35 6.60 -7.87
CA TRP A 74 -5.05 8.01 -8.11
C TRP A 74 -6.34 8.82 -8.06
N LEU A 75 -6.29 9.94 -7.33
CA LEU A 75 -7.36 10.92 -7.38
C LEU A 75 -7.37 11.52 -8.80
N PRO A 76 -8.52 11.58 -9.49
CA PRO A 76 -8.61 12.11 -10.85
C PRO A 76 -8.00 13.51 -10.98
N GLY A 77 -7.11 13.68 -11.96
CA GLY A 77 -6.40 14.95 -12.20
C GLY A 77 -5.22 15.21 -11.25
N ARG A 78 -4.93 14.28 -10.34
CA ARG A 78 -3.85 14.33 -9.34
C ARG A 78 -3.02 13.03 -9.35
N GLU A 79 -2.93 12.38 -10.50
CA GLU A 79 -2.14 11.18 -10.73
C GLU A 79 -0.67 11.41 -10.34
N GLY A 80 -0.08 10.46 -9.61
CA GLY A 80 1.28 10.58 -9.06
C GLY A 80 1.41 11.47 -7.83
N ARG A 81 0.33 12.16 -7.41
CA ARG A 81 0.40 13.21 -6.36
C ARG A 81 -0.50 12.93 -5.16
N ILE A 82 -1.75 12.52 -5.40
CA ILE A 82 -2.71 12.21 -4.34
C ILE A 82 -3.35 10.85 -4.58
N LEU A 83 -3.31 10.01 -3.55
CA LEU A 83 -3.95 8.70 -3.54
C LEU A 83 -5.27 8.74 -2.77
N ALA A 84 -6.37 8.36 -3.41
CA ALA A 84 -7.64 8.13 -2.75
C ALA A 84 -7.68 6.69 -2.23
N CYS A 85 -8.15 6.50 -1.00
CA CYS A 85 -8.22 5.20 -0.36
C CYS A 85 -9.63 4.90 0.17
N PRO A 86 -10.11 3.66 0.04
CA PRO A 86 -11.44 3.26 0.46
C PRO A 86 -11.57 3.25 1.99
N ASP A 87 -12.78 3.49 2.47
CA ASP A 87 -13.13 3.43 3.88
C ASP A 87 -14.37 2.58 4.14
N PHE A 88 -14.55 2.23 5.41
CA PHE A 88 -15.72 1.54 5.92
C PHE A 88 -16.08 2.11 7.29
N TYR A 89 -17.29 2.67 7.37
CA TYR A 89 -17.83 3.19 8.61
C TYR A 89 -18.35 2.06 9.51
N LEU A 90 -17.71 1.91 10.67
CA LEU A 90 -17.97 0.88 11.65
C LEU A 90 -19.07 1.32 12.62
N THR A 91 -20.15 0.56 12.63
CA THR A 91 -21.20 0.60 13.65
C THR A 91 -21.34 -0.78 14.28
N PRO A 92 -22.02 -0.94 15.44
CA PRO A 92 -22.12 -2.23 16.10
C PRO A 92 -22.80 -3.28 15.21
N ASP A 93 -23.85 -2.88 14.49
CA ASP A 93 -24.60 -3.74 13.58
C ASP A 93 -23.81 -4.15 12.32
N ARG A 94 -22.65 -3.51 12.08
CA ARG A 94 -21.80 -3.75 10.90
C ARG A 94 -20.44 -4.34 11.24
N ALA A 95 -20.21 -4.77 12.48
CA ALA A 95 -18.92 -5.32 12.92
C ALA A 95 -18.48 -6.54 12.07
N GLU A 96 -19.39 -7.49 11.83
CA GLU A 96 -19.11 -8.64 10.96
C GLU A 96 -18.80 -8.22 9.53
N MET A 97 -19.45 -7.17 9.03
CA MET A 97 -19.21 -6.65 7.67
C MET A 97 -17.85 -5.97 7.55
N ALA A 98 -17.35 -5.32 8.62
CA ALA A 98 -15.99 -4.80 8.63
C ALA A 98 -14.95 -5.93 8.48
N ILE A 99 -15.18 -7.08 9.11
CA ILE A 99 -14.33 -8.28 8.95
C ILE A 99 -14.37 -8.77 7.51
N VAL A 100 -15.56 -8.87 6.89
CA VAL A 100 -15.68 -9.24 5.47
C VAL A 100 -14.95 -8.22 4.57
N GLN A 101 -15.01 -6.93 4.89
CA GLN A 101 -14.30 -5.89 4.14
C GLN A 101 -12.77 -6.05 4.23
N ILE A 102 -12.26 -6.43 5.41
CA ILE A 102 -10.83 -6.73 5.60
C ILE A 102 -10.42 -7.92 4.72
N GLU A 103 -11.20 -9.00 4.68
CA GLU A 103 -10.90 -10.15 3.82
C GLU A 103 -10.84 -9.76 2.35
N ARG A 104 -11.76 -8.91 1.90
CA ARG A 104 -11.75 -8.40 0.53
C ARG A 104 -10.51 -7.57 0.24
N ALA A 105 -10.07 -6.75 1.19
CA ALA A 105 -8.84 -5.98 1.06
C ALA A 105 -7.63 -6.91 0.92
N VAL A 106 -7.52 -7.92 1.78
CA VAL A 106 -6.42 -8.89 1.72
C VAL A 106 -6.39 -9.64 0.40
N ALA A 107 -7.54 -10.13 -0.08
CA ALA A 107 -7.64 -10.95 -1.29
C ALA A 107 -7.08 -10.27 -2.55
N VAL A 108 -7.08 -8.94 -2.60
CA VAL A 108 -6.59 -8.15 -3.76
C VAL A 108 -5.31 -7.37 -3.47
N GLY A 109 -4.69 -7.58 -2.29
CA GLY A 109 -3.56 -6.78 -1.84
C GLY A 109 -3.87 -5.30 -1.73
N GLY A 110 -5.09 -4.99 -1.30
CA GLY A 110 -5.63 -3.65 -1.09
C GLY A 110 -5.42 -3.13 0.32
N MET A 111 -6.23 -2.14 0.70
CA MET A 111 -6.29 -1.61 2.06
C MET A 111 -7.73 -1.15 2.36
N ILE A 112 -8.06 -0.95 3.64
CA ILE A 112 -9.33 -0.35 4.04
C ILE A 112 -9.13 0.50 5.29
N ASP A 113 -9.65 1.73 5.28
CA ASP A 113 -9.76 2.58 6.48
C ASP A 113 -11.05 2.26 7.24
N ILE A 114 -10.95 1.53 8.36
CA ILE A 114 -12.09 1.30 9.25
C ILE A 114 -12.20 2.49 10.19
N TRP A 115 -13.37 3.12 10.29
CA TRP A 115 -13.53 4.32 11.09
C TRP A 115 -14.87 4.42 11.81
N ALA A 116 -14.91 5.20 12.88
CA ALA A 116 -16.12 5.63 13.59
C ALA A 116 -15.88 7.03 14.16
N HIS A 117 -16.93 7.74 14.57
CA HIS A 117 -16.75 9.02 15.26
C HIS A 117 -16.42 8.81 16.74
N THR A 118 -15.56 9.66 17.32
CA THR A 118 -15.14 9.53 18.72
C THR A 118 -16.34 9.61 19.69
N GLU A 119 -17.34 10.43 19.39
CA GLU A 119 -18.58 10.55 20.15
C GLU A 119 -19.41 9.26 20.16
N GLU A 120 -19.24 8.39 19.16
CA GLU A 120 -19.95 7.10 19.04
C GLU A 120 -19.23 5.99 19.81
N VAL A 121 -17.91 6.08 19.97
CA VAL A 121 -17.07 5.13 20.73
C VAL A 121 -17.17 5.37 22.25
N THR A 122 -18.39 5.63 22.70
CA THR A 122 -18.73 5.85 24.11
C THR A 122 -19.63 4.75 24.67
N SER A 123 -20.29 3.98 23.80
CA SER A 123 -21.14 2.85 24.19
C SER A 123 -20.35 1.53 24.26
N VAL A 124 -20.77 0.64 25.16
CA VAL A 124 -20.20 -0.72 25.27
C VAL A 124 -20.33 -1.49 23.95
N ALA A 125 -21.45 -1.33 23.23
CA ALA A 125 -21.67 -1.99 21.95
C ALA A 125 -20.66 -1.54 20.89
N GLN A 126 -20.40 -0.22 20.77
CA GLN A 126 -19.40 0.30 19.83
C GLN A 126 -17.97 -0.11 20.21
N GLN A 127 -17.65 -0.12 21.50
CA GLN A 127 -16.34 -0.57 21.98
C GLN A 127 -16.12 -2.05 21.69
N THR A 128 -17.13 -2.90 21.92
CA THR A 128 -17.07 -4.34 21.60
C THR A 128 -16.87 -4.56 20.10
N ALA A 129 -17.58 -3.81 19.24
CA ALA A 129 -17.40 -3.90 17.80
C ALA A 129 -15.96 -3.56 17.36
N TRP A 130 -15.35 -2.53 17.96
CA TRP A 130 -13.94 -2.22 17.73
C TRP A 130 -13.00 -3.32 18.23
N GLU A 131 -13.23 -3.84 19.43
CA GLU A 131 -12.43 -4.93 20.01
C GLU A 131 -12.45 -6.18 19.12
N ASP A 132 -13.63 -6.54 18.58
CA ASP A 132 -13.79 -7.70 17.70
C ASP A 132 -13.00 -7.52 16.39
N VAL A 133 -13.13 -6.37 15.73
CA VAL A 133 -12.43 -6.06 14.47
C VAL A 133 -10.90 -5.99 14.67
N VAL A 134 -10.46 -5.34 15.76
CA VAL A 134 -9.03 -5.26 16.10
C VAL A 134 -8.47 -6.64 16.43
N SER A 135 -9.16 -7.41 17.27
CA SER A 135 -8.74 -8.75 17.66
C SER A 135 -8.68 -9.70 16.46
N TYR A 136 -9.63 -9.59 15.54
CA TYR A 136 -9.61 -10.32 14.27
C TYR A 136 -8.34 -9.98 13.47
N THR A 137 -8.09 -8.68 13.25
CA THR A 137 -6.96 -8.19 12.47
C THR A 137 -5.62 -8.64 13.06
N VAL A 138 -5.45 -8.55 14.38
CA VAL A 138 -4.23 -8.98 15.08
C VAL A 138 -4.01 -10.49 14.93
N ARG A 139 -5.06 -11.31 15.07
CA ARG A 139 -4.95 -12.78 14.96
C ARG A 139 -4.57 -13.26 13.57
N ARG A 140 -4.91 -12.50 12.51
CA ARG A 140 -4.56 -12.86 11.13
C ARG A 140 -3.04 -12.89 10.90
N GLY A 141 -2.31 -11.93 11.45
CA GLY A 141 -0.85 -11.85 11.34
C GLY A 141 -0.29 -11.53 9.94
N ASP A 142 -1.15 -11.36 8.93
CA ASP A 142 -0.78 -11.02 7.54
C ASP A 142 -1.28 -9.64 7.09
N VAL A 143 -1.81 -8.83 8.02
CA VAL A 143 -2.28 -7.47 7.76
C VAL A 143 -1.32 -6.46 8.38
N TRP A 144 -0.96 -5.43 7.60
CA TRP A 144 -0.23 -4.27 8.10
C TRP A 144 -1.22 -3.19 8.56
N VAL A 145 -1.19 -2.87 9.86
CA VAL A 145 -1.96 -1.76 10.45
C VAL A 145 -1.02 -0.56 10.62
N ALA A 146 -1.34 0.55 9.97
CA ALA A 146 -0.55 1.77 10.00
C ALA A 146 -1.40 3.01 9.71
N PRO A 147 -0.89 4.22 10.00
CA PRO A 147 -1.51 5.46 9.57
C PRO A 147 -1.74 5.49 8.05
N LEU A 148 -2.88 6.06 7.63
CA LEU A 148 -3.24 6.17 6.21
C LEU A 148 -2.13 6.81 5.35
N SER A 149 -1.43 7.80 5.89
CA SER A 149 -0.31 8.45 5.19
C SER A 149 0.85 7.49 4.91
N GLU A 150 1.15 6.59 5.83
CA GLU A 150 2.23 5.59 5.65
C GLU A 150 1.83 4.56 4.60
N ILE A 151 0.59 4.06 4.66
CA ILE A 151 0.04 3.13 3.66
C ILE A 151 0.05 3.79 2.27
N ALA A 152 -0.40 5.03 2.17
CA ALA A 152 -0.44 5.75 0.91
C ALA A 152 0.95 6.04 0.35
N HIS A 153 1.91 6.47 1.17
CA HIS A 153 3.29 6.67 0.74
C HIS A 153 3.91 5.36 0.23
N TRP A 154 3.71 4.26 0.94
CA TRP A 154 4.17 2.94 0.50
C TRP A 154 3.51 2.51 -0.83
N GLN A 155 2.21 2.73 -0.99
CA GLN A 155 1.51 2.41 -2.23
C GLN A 155 1.95 3.30 -3.40
N ILE A 156 2.18 4.59 -3.18
CA ILE A 156 2.77 5.50 -4.16
C ILE A 156 4.14 4.97 -4.58
N ALA A 157 5.01 4.64 -3.63
CA ALA A 157 6.34 4.08 -3.91
C ALA A 157 6.26 2.78 -4.72
N ARG A 158 5.34 1.88 -4.37
CA ARG A 158 5.10 0.64 -5.12
C ARG A 158 4.61 0.90 -6.55
N MET A 159 3.66 1.83 -6.71
CA MET A 159 3.10 2.17 -8.02
C MET A 159 4.09 2.91 -8.92
N SER A 160 5.08 3.57 -8.33
CA SER A 160 6.18 4.23 -9.04
C SER A 160 7.45 3.37 -9.19
N LEU A 161 7.43 2.12 -8.71
CA LEU A 161 8.55 1.19 -8.85
C LEU A 161 8.78 0.88 -10.34
N SER A 162 9.97 1.17 -10.83
CA SER A 162 10.41 0.78 -12.17
C SER A 162 11.18 -0.54 -12.10
N ILE A 163 10.83 -1.48 -12.96
CA ILE A 163 11.50 -2.78 -13.10
C ILE A 163 11.98 -2.90 -14.55
N THR A 164 13.29 -2.85 -14.77
CA THR A 164 13.88 -2.91 -16.11
C THR A 164 14.80 -4.13 -16.24
N PRO A 165 14.63 -4.96 -17.27
CA PRO A 165 15.54 -6.08 -17.51
C PRO A 165 16.92 -5.56 -17.90
N VAL A 166 17.96 -6.19 -17.36
CA VAL A 166 19.36 -5.89 -17.71
C VAL A 166 19.80 -6.87 -18.80
N THR A 167 20.14 -6.35 -19.98
CA THR A 167 20.61 -7.18 -21.08
C THR A 167 21.90 -7.90 -20.69
N THR A 168 21.85 -9.23 -20.60
CA THR A 168 23.00 -10.10 -20.33
C THR A 168 23.80 -10.30 -21.62
N THR A 169 25.00 -9.74 -21.70
CA THR A 169 25.96 -10.02 -22.78
C THR A 169 26.93 -11.16 -22.45
N SER A 170 26.98 -11.62 -21.20
CA SER A 170 27.79 -12.75 -20.73
C SER A 170 26.93 -13.74 -19.94
N ALA A 171 27.24 -15.03 -20.09
CA ALA A 171 26.64 -16.10 -19.29
C ALA A 171 27.16 -16.02 -17.84
N ASP A 172 26.57 -15.14 -17.03
CA ASP A 172 26.77 -15.12 -15.58
C ASP A 172 26.15 -16.39 -15.00
N SER A 173 26.95 -17.46 -14.99
CA SER A 173 26.57 -18.76 -14.46
C SER A 173 26.78 -18.80 -12.95
N PHE A 174 25.77 -19.26 -12.22
CA PHE A 174 25.90 -19.53 -10.79
C PHE A 174 26.53 -20.92 -10.58
N GLY A 175 27.82 -20.93 -10.25
CA GLY A 175 28.64 -22.14 -10.08
C GLY A 175 29.20 -22.71 -11.39
N TYR A 176 30.03 -23.77 -11.28
CA TYR A 176 30.64 -24.44 -12.42
C TYR A 176 29.59 -25.21 -13.24
N GLY A 177 29.10 -24.64 -14.36
CA GLY A 177 28.39 -25.40 -15.41
C GLY A 177 27.42 -24.60 -16.28
N ASN A 178 27.14 -25.16 -17.45
CA ASN A 178 26.31 -24.64 -18.55
C ASN A 178 24.80 -24.60 -18.20
N GLY A 179 24.40 -23.77 -17.24
CA GLY A 179 22.98 -23.50 -16.96
C GLY A 179 22.39 -22.41 -17.87
N GLU A 180 21.06 -22.32 -17.91
CA GLU A 180 20.33 -21.16 -18.45
C GLU A 180 20.88 -19.85 -17.84
N PRO A 181 20.94 -18.75 -18.61
CA PRO A 181 21.52 -17.50 -18.15
C PRO A 181 20.72 -16.91 -17.00
N ALA A 182 21.41 -16.21 -16.10
CA ALA A 182 20.77 -15.46 -15.04
C ALA A 182 19.80 -14.42 -15.62
N GLN A 183 18.63 -14.29 -14.99
CA GLN A 183 17.73 -13.18 -15.21
C GLN A 183 18.13 -12.03 -14.29
N ARG A 184 18.34 -10.84 -14.86
CA ARG A 184 18.76 -9.65 -14.11
C ARG A 184 17.78 -8.52 -14.33
N TYR A 185 17.45 -7.82 -13.25
CA TYR A 185 16.54 -6.69 -13.24
C TYR A 185 17.12 -5.56 -12.41
N HIS A 186 17.01 -4.33 -12.90
CA HIS A 186 17.14 -3.13 -12.07
C HIS A 186 15.77 -2.77 -11.51
N LEU A 187 15.72 -2.64 -10.19
CA LEU A 187 14.55 -2.20 -9.45
C LEU A 187 14.83 -0.81 -8.91
N SER A 188 14.09 0.19 -9.39
CA SER A 188 14.27 1.59 -9.02
C SER A 188 13.02 2.12 -8.32
N ASN A 189 13.16 2.51 -7.06
CA ASN A 189 12.14 3.27 -6.34
C ASN A 189 12.26 4.74 -6.74
N LEU A 190 11.47 5.17 -7.73
CA LEU A 190 11.49 6.54 -8.25
C LEU A 190 10.72 7.55 -7.37
N SER A 191 10.10 7.07 -6.29
CA SER A 191 9.30 7.91 -5.41
C SER A 191 10.16 8.61 -4.35
N PRO A 192 9.64 9.68 -3.72
CA PRO A 192 10.29 10.31 -2.58
C PRO A 192 10.05 9.57 -1.25
N TYR A 193 9.47 8.37 -1.27
CA TYR A 193 9.10 7.60 -0.10
C TYR A 193 9.83 6.27 -0.08
N ASP A 194 10.21 5.80 1.11
CA ASP A 194 10.79 4.47 1.27
C ASP A 194 9.75 3.39 1.00
N LEU A 195 10.18 2.34 0.32
CA LEU A 195 9.41 1.14 0.05
C LEU A 195 9.95 0.00 0.91
N VAL A 196 9.57 0.02 2.18
CA VAL A 196 9.98 -0.96 3.20
C VAL A 196 9.12 -2.22 3.09
N GLY A 197 9.74 -3.39 3.10
CA GLY A 197 9.07 -4.68 3.08
C GLY A 197 8.40 -5.01 1.74
N LEU A 198 8.96 -4.54 0.62
CA LEU A 198 8.52 -4.98 -0.71
C LEU A 198 8.68 -6.49 -0.83
N MET A 199 7.60 -7.14 -1.26
CA MET A 199 7.54 -8.59 -1.47
C MET A 199 7.54 -8.87 -2.97
N ILE A 200 8.55 -9.58 -3.46
CA ILE A 200 8.69 -9.95 -4.86
C ILE A 200 8.48 -11.45 -4.98
N ASN A 201 7.43 -11.87 -5.68
CA ASN A 201 7.24 -13.29 -5.99
C ASN A 201 8.36 -13.75 -6.93
N LEU A 202 9.02 -14.83 -6.54
CA LEU A 202 10.07 -15.44 -7.33
C LEU A 202 9.48 -16.55 -8.21
N PRO A 203 9.98 -16.73 -9.45
CA PRO A 203 9.67 -17.91 -10.25
C PRO A 203 9.95 -19.20 -9.47
N SER A 204 9.06 -20.20 -9.58
CA SER A 204 9.17 -21.46 -8.81
C SER A 204 10.43 -22.25 -9.13
N ASP A 205 11.03 -22.01 -10.29
CA ASP A 205 12.27 -22.61 -10.74
C ASP A 205 13.51 -21.81 -10.30
N THR A 206 13.40 -20.80 -9.45
CA THR A 206 14.56 -20.03 -8.95
C THR A 206 15.44 -20.90 -8.04
N ALA A 207 16.72 -21.04 -8.38
CA ALA A 207 17.73 -21.77 -7.60
C ALA A 207 18.59 -20.88 -6.70
N ALA A 208 18.83 -19.65 -7.11
CA ALA A 208 19.61 -18.68 -6.35
C ALA A 208 19.16 -17.26 -6.67
N VAL A 209 19.34 -16.36 -5.71
CA VAL A 209 19.00 -14.95 -5.85
C VAL A 209 20.13 -14.10 -5.28
N ALA A 210 20.45 -12.98 -5.94
CA ALA A 210 21.35 -11.97 -5.44
C ALA A 210 20.68 -10.58 -5.43
N ILE A 211 21.07 -9.74 -4.47
CA ILE A 211 20.82 -8.30 -4.49
C ILE A 211 22.18 -7.60 -4.54
N ASP A 212 22.39 -6.73 -5.52
CA ASP A 212 23.65 -6.01 -5.75
C ASP A 212 24.87 -6.96 -5.70
N HIS A 213 24.75 -8.08 -6.42
CA HIS A 213 25.72 -9.18 -6.49
C HIS A 213 25.98 -9.96 -5.19
N ASN A 214 25.27 -9.65 -4.10
CA ASN A 214 25.35 -10.41 -2.84
C ASN A 214 24.30 -11.52 -2.84
N ILE A 215 24.74 -12.77 -2.75
CA ILE A 215 23.85 -13.93 -2.70
C ILE A 215 23.01 -13.91 -1.42
N ILE A 216 21.70 -13.99 -1.61
CA ILE A 216 20.71 -14.01 -0.53
C ILE A 216 20.53 -15.46 -0.07
N SER A 217 20.54 -15.66 1.25
CA SER A 217 20.35 -16.98 1.84
C SER A 217 18.99 -17.57 1.44
N ARG A 218 18.96 -18.84 1.02
CA ARG A 218 17.71 -19.54 0.67
C ARG A 218 16.66 -19.49 1.77
N THR A 219 17.08 -19.52 3.04
CA THR A 219 16.16 -19.43 4.19
C THR A 219 15.34 -18.15 4.23
N GLN A 220 15.78 -17.09 3.53
CA GLN A 220 15.08 -15.81 3.48
C GLN A 220 13.97 -15.76 2.42
N TRP A 221 13.92 -16.70 1.47
CA TRP A 221 12.96 -16.65 0.35
C TRP A 221 12.32 -17.99 -0.05
N GLU A 222 13.02 -19.12 0.09
CA GLU A 222 12.60 -20.43 -0.47
C GLU A 222 11.29 -20.94 0.16
N ALA A 223 11.17 -20.85 1.49
CA ALA A 223 9.99 -21.37 2.20
C ALA A 223 8.69 -20.63 1.85
N ARG A 224 8.80 -19.41 1.31
CA ARG A 224 7.64 -18.55 1.06
C ARG A 224 7.46 -18.19 -0.41
N GLY A 225 8.42 -18.53 -1.26
CA GLY A 225 8.40 -18.23 -2.71
C GLY A 225 8.53 -16.74 -3.03
N TRP A 226 8.99 -15.93 -2.08
CA TRP A 226 9.14 -14.50 -2.27
C TRP A 226 10.45 -13.98 -1.69
N LEU A 227 10.97 -12.92 -2.28
CA LEU A 227 12.07 -12.12 -1.76
C LEU A 227 11.51 -10.87 -1.08
N ARG A 228 11.93 -10.60 0.16
CA ARG A 228 11.64 -9.35 0.85
C ARG A 228 12.79 -8.37 0.66
N ILE A 229 12.48 -7.15 0.24
CA ILE A 229 13.46 -6.06 0.01
C ILE A 229 12.94 -4.77 0.64
N ASP A 230 13.85 -3.98 1.18
CA ASP A 230 13.60 -2.58 1.51
C ASP A 230 14.31 -1.71 0.46
N LEU A 231 13.59 -0.74 -0.12
CA LEU A 231 14.15 0.21 -1.09
C LEU A 231 13.95 1.64 -0.58
N ALA A 232 15.06 2.32 -0.27
CA ALA A 232 15.02 3.73 0.10
C ALA A 232 14.50 4.60 -1.06
N ALA A 233 14.00 5.79 -0.73
CA ALA A 233 13.59 6.79 -1.71
C ALA A 233 14.73 7.07 -2.72
N GLY A 234 14.42 6.99 -4.02
CA GLY A 234 15.40 7.18 -5.11
C GLY A 234 16.40 6.05 -5.31
N GLN A 235 16.35 4.98 -4.50
CA GLN A 235 17.30 3.87 -4.60
C GLN A 235 17.05 3.02 -5.84
N THR A 236 18.14 2.55 -6.46
CA THR A 236 18.12 1.48 -7.45
C THR A 236 19.01 0.34 -6.97
N ILE A 237 18.52 -0.90 -7.12
CA ILE A 237 19.28 -2.12 -6.86
C ILE A 237 19.23 -3.03 -8.09
N GLU A 238 20.18 -3.96 -8.19
CA GLU A 238 20.11 -5.08 -9.12
C GLU A 238 19.65 -6.35 -8.41
N VAL A 239 18.59 -6.98 -8.94
CA VAL A 239 18.16 -8.32 -8.54
C VAL A 239 18.57 -9.31 -9.62
N THR A 240 19.37 -10.31 -9.25
CA THR A 240 19.76 -11.42 -10.13
C THR A 240 19.12 -12.71 -9.66
N MET A 241 18.51 -13.46 -10.57
CA MET A 241 17.90 -14.76 -10.32
C MET A 241 18.51 -15.80 -11.25
N TRP A 242 18.92 -16.94 -10.69
CA TRP A 242 19.38 -18.08 -11.47
C TRP A 242 18.35 -19.19 -11.43
N PRO A 243 17.99 -19.78 -12.58
CA PRO A 243 17.06 -20.89 -12.61
C PRO A 243 17.72 -22.19 -12.10
N THR A 244 16.89 -23.12 -11.67
CA THR A 244 17.22 -24.52 -11.44
C THR A 244 17.63 -25.12 -12.77
N ARG A 245 18.66 -25.99 -12.76
CA ARG A 245 19.07 -26.69 -13.97
C ARG A 245 17.86 -27.47 -14.49
N SER A 246 17.47 -27.22 -15.73
CA SER A 246 16.56 -28.08 -16.47
C SER A 246 17.22 -29.46 -16.58
N ASN A 247 16.73 -30.42 -15.81
CA ASN A 247 17.03 -31.83 -16.08
C ASN A 247 16.25 -32.19 -17.34
N SER A 248 16.85 -32.00 -18.51
CA SER A 248 16.43 -32.69 -19.72
C SER A 248 16.50 -34.20 -19.44
N ARG A 249 15.32 -34.82 -19.27
CA ARG A 249 15.15 -36.25 -19.43
C ARG A 249 15.02 -36.59 -20.90
#